data_AF-A0A952JIK6-F1
#
_entry.id   AF-A0A952JIK6-F1
#
_cell.length_a   1.000
_cell.length_b   1.000
_cell.length_c   1.000
_cell.angle_alpha   90.00
_cell.angle_beta   90.00
_cell.angle_gamma   90.00
#
_symmetry.space_group_name_H-M   'P 1'
#
loop_
_entity.id
_entity.type
_entity.pdbx_description
1 polymer ?
#
loop_
_entity_poly.entity_id
_entity_poly.type
_entity_poly.pdbx_seq_one_letter_code
_entity_poly.pdbx_strand_id
1 'polypeptide(L)'
;MPQKSNLPLTISHEEINELPLGAFEGKVLVISEEKILPRVFDEVREHKVVGFDTETKPVFVRGQQNKVSLIQIALPDKVFLVRVKFTGMHSSLINFLESTAIQKAGVALRDDIKALQRLKHYEPNGFIELADMSKQAGLQVESVKKLTALLLGFRISKSAQTSNWEAEVLNEKQISYAATDAWVCLEIYHKLQGLLN
;
A
#
# COMPACT_ATOMS: atom_id res chain seq x y z
N MET A 1 11.98 15.02 -28.16
CA MET A 1 11.36 15.64 -26.97
C MET A 1 10.23 14.71 -26.55
N PRO A 2 10.21 14.19 -25.32
CA PRO A 2 9.06 13.41 -24.88
C PRO A 2 7.82 14.31 -24.93
N GLN A 3 6.73 13.80 -25.53
CA GLN A 3 5.44 14.48 -25.51
C GLN A 3 5.09 14.73 -24.04
N LYS A 4 4.97 16.01 -23.65
CA LYS A 4 4.35 16.34 -22.37
C LYS A 4 2.94 15.73 -22.40
N SER A 5 2.74 14.69 -21.61
CA SER A 5 1.41 14.12 -21.39
C SER A 5 0.47 15.26 -21.03
N ASN A 6 -0.64 15.42 -21.74
CA ASN A 6 -1.66 16.43 -21.45
C ASN A 6 -2.48 16.05 -20.21
N LEU A 7 -1.82 15.43 -19.22
CA LEU A 7 -2.42 14.92 -18.00
C LEU A 7 -2.79 16.12 -17.12
N PRO A 8 -4.03 16.22 -16.63
CA PRO A 8 -4.38 17.29 -15.72
C PRO A 8 -3.54 17.21 -14.43
N LEU A 9 -3.22 18.37 -13.85
CA LEU A 9 -2.38 18.45 -12.64
C LEU A 9 -3.08 17.85 -11.41
N THR A 10 -4.41 17.79 -11.42
CA THR A 10 -5.25 17.28 -10.34
C THR A 10 -6.57 16.77 -10.90
N ILE A 11 -7.40 16.19 -10.04
CA ILE A 11 -8.74 15.72 -10.37
C ILE A 11 -9.73 16.08 -9.24
N SER A 12 -10.90 16.58 -9.62
CA SER A 12 -11.98 16.96 -8.71
C SER A 12 -12.71 15.74 -8.14
N HIS A 13 -13.55 15.94 -7.13
CA HIS A 13 -14.30 14.83 -6.54
C HIS A 13 -15.40 14.34 -7.49
N GLU A 14 -16.02 15.26 -8.22
CA GLU A 14 -17.03 15.03 -9.24
C GLU A 14 -16.47 14.17 -10.36
N GLU A 15 -15.33 14.55 -10.93
CA GLU A 15 -14.66 13.78 -11.98
C GLU A 15 -14.30 12.35 -11.52
N ILE A 16 -13.84 12.18 -10.27
CA ILE A 16 -13.56 10.84 -9.73
C ILE A 16 -14.83 9.99 -9.67
N ASN A 17 -15.97 10.58 -9.32
CA ASN A 17 -17.22 9.83 -9.14
C ASN A 17 -17.80 9.32 -10.46
N GLU A 18 -17.49 9.98 -11.58
CA GLU A 18 -17.84 9.53 -12.94
C GLU A 18 -16.99 8.34 -13.42
N LEU A 19 -15.85 8.05 -12.78
CA LEU A 19 -15.01 6.93 -13.15
C LEU A 19 -15.62 5.58 -12.72
N PRO A 20 -15.34 4.50 -13.48
CA PRO A 20 -15.75 3.16 -13.09
C PRO A 20 -15.11 2.77 -11.76
N LEU A 21 -15.83 2.00 -10.94
CA LEU A 21 -15.29 1.43 -9.72
C LEU A 21 -14.39 0.24 -10.09
N GLY A 22 -13.12 0.31 -9.70
CA GLY A 22 -12.15 -0.76 -9.85
C GLY A 22 -11.67 -1.32 -8.51
N ALA A 23 -11.17 -2.54 -8.53
CA ALA A 23 -10.56 -3.22 -7.40
C ALA A 23 -9.51 -4.21 -7.92
N PHE A 24 -8.64 -4.70 -7.03
CA PHE A 24 -7.73 -5.77 -7.38
C PHE A 24 -8.48 -7.10 -7.56
N GLU A 25 -8.28 -7.74 -8.72
CA GLU A 25 -8.94 -9.00 -9.09
C GLU A 25 -8.00 -10.22 -9.04
N GLY A 26 -6.72 -10.01 -8.72
CA GLY A 26 -5.73 -11.07 -8.62
C GLY A 26 -5.83 -11.88 -7.33
N LYS A 27 -4.82 -12.71 -7.08
CA LYS A 27 -4.81 -13.63 -5.94
C LYS A 27 -4.51 -12.90 -4.64
N VAL A 28 -5.38 -13.02 -3.64
CA VAL A 28 -5.14 -12.46 -2.29
C VAL A 28 -4.87 -13.58 -1.29
N LEU A 29 -3.78 -13.47 -0.52
CA LEU A 29 -3.42 -14.42 0.54
C LEU A 29 -3.37 -13.71 1.89
N VAL A 30 -4.26 -14.10 2.80
CA VAL A 30 -4.25 -13.64 4.19
C VAL A 30 -3.30 -14.51 4.99
N ILE A 31 -2.26 -13.90 5.55
CA ILE A 31 -1.19 -14.60 6.27
C ILE A 31 -1.32 -14.33 7.76
N SER A 32 -1.81 -15.32 8.50
CA SER A 32 -1.96 -15.26 9.97
C SER A 32 -0.99 -16.17 10.72
N GLU A 33 -0.26 -17.04 10.03
CA GLU A 33 0.69 -17.98 10.63
C GLU A 33 2.13 -17.56 10.38
N GLU A 34 2.90 -17.35 11.44
CA GLU A 34 4.31 -16.94 11.39
C GLU A 34 5.18 -17.88 10.53
N LYS A 35 4.97 -19.19 10.65
CA LYS A 35 5.75 -20.23 9.95
C LYS A 35 5.69 -20.12 8.41
N ILE A 36 4.70 -19.41 7.87
CA ILE A 36 4.51 -19.25 6.42
C ILE A 36 5.31 -18.05 5.88
N LEU A 37 5.73 -17.11 6.74
CA LEU A 37 6.41 -15.89 6.34
C LEU A 37 7.71 -16.11 5.55
N PRO A 38 8.61 -17.07 5.88
CA PRO A 38 9.78 -17.34 5.05
C PRO A 38 9.43 -17.54 3.57
N ARG A 39 8.44 -18.41 3.29
CA ARG A 39 7.99 -18.70 1.91
C ARG A 39 7.35 -17.49 1.24
N VAL A 40 6.58 -16.69 1.97
CA VAL A 40 6.00 -15.44 1.43
C VAL A 40 7.12 -14.50 0.99
N PHE A 41 8.14 -14.30 1.84
CA PHE A 41 9.22 -13.38 1.53
C PHE A 41 10.24 -13.93 0.52
N ASP A 42 10.33 -15.25 0.33
CA ASP A 42 11.09 -15.83 -0.78
C ASP A 42 10.49 -15.39 -2.12
N GLU A 43 9.16 -15.43 -2.24
CA GLU A 43 8.45 -14.98 -3.44
C GLU A 43 8.53 -13.45 -3.64
N VAL A 44 8.36 -12.68 -2.56
CA VAL A 44 8.47 -11.21 -2.60
C VAL A 44 9.86 -10.76 -3.06
N ARG A 45 10.92 -11.50 -2.73
CA ARG A 45 12.31 -11.18 -3.13
C ARG A 45 12.57 -11.35 -4.63
N GLU A 46 11.70 -12.05 -5.36
CA GLU A 46 11.80 -12.15 -6.83
C GLU A 46 11.45 -10.83 -7.53
N HIS A 47 10.90 -9.86 -6.79
CA HIS A 47 10.41 -8.60 -7.31
C HIS A 47 11.26 -7.43 -6.82
N LYS A 48 11.66 -6.55 -7.75
CA LYS A 48 12.44 -5.34 -7.43
C LYS A 48 11.61 -4.24 -6.78
N VAL A 49 10.32 -4.21 -7.07
CA VAL A 49 9.36 -3.24 -6.53
C VAL A 49 8.09 -3.96 -6.15
N VAL A 50 7.50 -3.55 -5.03
CA VAL A 50 6.21 -4.01 -4.53
C VAL A 50 5.38 -2.82 -4.08
N GLY A 51 4.06 -2.96 -4.15
CA GLY A 51 3.15 -2.02 -3.49
C GLY A 51 3.09 -2.30 -1.99
N PHE A 52 3.05 -1.27 -1.18
CA PHE A 52 3.08 -1.36 0.28
C PHE A 52 2.07 -0.42 0.91
N ASP A 53 1.37 -0.93 1.91
CA ASP A 53 0.48 -0.15 2.76
C ASP A 53 0.42 -0.78 4.17
N THR A 54 -0.20 -0.08 5.13
CA THR A 54 -0.51 -0.65 6.45
C THR A 54 -1.91 -0.29 6.91
N GLU A 55 -2.50 -1.14 7.76
CA GLU A 55 -3.78 -0.84 8.40
C GLU A 55 -3.75 -0.99 9.92
N THR A 56 -4.38 -0.02 10.59
CA THR A 56 -4.49 0.08 12.04
C THR A 56 -5.96 0.27 12.40
N LYS A 57 -6.44 -0.42 13.44
CA LYS A 57 -7.80 -0.18 13.94
C LYS A 57 -7.94 1.28 14.41
N PRO A 58 -8.98 2.03 14.01
CA PRO A 58 -9.15 3.41 14.42
C PRO A 58 -9.38 3.53 15.94
N VAL A 59 -8.89 4.61 16.54
CA VAL A 59 -9.20 5.02 17.91
C VAL A 59 -9.88 6.38 17.90
N PHE A 60 -11.03 6.49 18.55
CA PHE A 60 -11.82 7.73 18.62
C PHE A 60 -11.60 8.51 19.93
N VAL A 61 -10.74 8.01 20.82
CA VAL A 61 -10.37 8.64 22.09
C VAL A 61 -9.04 9.38 21.93
N ARG A 62 -9.01 10.67 22.25
CA ARG A 62 -7.79 11.50 22.17
C ARG A 62 -6.68 10.90 23.05
N GLY A 63 -5.48 10.80 22.48
CA GLY A 63 -4.28 10.31 23.18
C GLY A 63 -4.06 8.80 23.12
N GLN A 64 -5.01 8.02 22.60
CA GLN A 64 -4.83 6.59 22.37
C GLN A 64 -4.46 6.31 20.91
N GLN A 65 -3.54 5.37 20.70
CA GLN A 65 -3.15 4.90 19.38
C GLN A 65 -3.10 3.37 19.38
N ASN A 66 -3.77 2.75 18.42
CA ASN A 66 -3.69 1.31 18.23
C ASN A 66 -2.40 0.93 17.50
N LYS A 67 -2.08 -0.36 17.58
CA LYS A 67 -0.95 -0.97 16.91
C LYS A 67 -1.33 -1.32 15.46
N VAL A 68 -0.34 -1.21 14.56
CA VAL A 68 -0.48 -1.74 13.19
C VAL A 68 -0.90 -3.20 13.28
N SER A 69 -1.95 -3.56 12.56
CA SER A 69 -2.57 -4.89 12.61
C SER A 69 -2.38 -5.68 11.32
N LEU A 70 -2.13 -4.98 10.22
CA LEU A 70 -2.00 -5.54 8.88
C LEU A 70 -0.91 -4.79 8.11
N ILE A 71 -0.08 -5.53 7.39
CA ILE A 71 0.78 -5.00 6.33
C ILE A 71 0.30 -5.60 5.01
N GLN A 72 0.16 -4.78 3.98
CA GLN A 72 -0.19 -5.24 2.64
C GLN A 72 1.03 -5.16 1.72
N ILE A 73 1.28 -6.22 0.96
CA ILE A 73 2.40 -6.30 0.02
C ILE A 73 1.86 -6.79 -1.32
N ALA A 74 1.88 -5.91 -2.32
CA ALA A 74 1.39 -6.20 -3.66
C ALA A 74 2.53 -6.55 -4.63
N LEU A 75 2.37 -7.69 -5.28
CA LEU A 75 3.03 -8.11 -6.50
C LEU A 75 2.08 -7.84 -7.70
N PRO A 76 2.52 -8.01 -8.96
CA PRO A 76 1.68 -7.72 -10.12
C PRO A 76 0.33 -8.48 -10.16
N ASP A 77 0.32 -9.75 -9.77
CA ASP A 77 -0.85 -10.64 -9.85
C ASP A 77 -1.28 -11.22 -8.49
N LYS A 78 -0.63 -10.80 -7.41
CA LYS A 78 -0.85 -11.33 -6.07
C LYS A 78 -0.66 -10.29 -4.98
N VAL A 79 -1.50 -10.31 -3.96
CA VAL A 79 -1.34 -9.48 -2.76
C VAL A 79 -1.29 -10.35 -1.51
N PHE A 80 -0.29 -10.11 -0.67
CA PHE A 80 -0.18 -10.69 0.66
C PHE A 80 -0.71 -9.70 1.70
N LEU A 81 -1.64 -10.18 2.54
CA LEU A 81 -2.17 -9.46 3.68
C LEU A 81 -1.57 -10.07 4.95
N VAL A 82 -0.42 -9.55 5.40
CA VAL A 82 0.34 -10.06 6.54
C VAL A 82 -0.26 -9.52 7.83
N ARG A 83 -0.92 -10.40 8.58
CA ARG A 83 -1.58 -10.08 9.84
C ARG A 83 -0.57 -9.99 10.98
N VAL A 84 0.15 -8.88 11.07
CA VAL A 84 1.20 -8.66 12.09
C VAL A 84 0.72 -8.80 13.54
N LYS A 85 -0.58 -8.61 13.81
CA LYS A 85 -1.19 -8.95 15.11
C LYS A 85 -0.95 -10.42 15.50
N PHE A 86 -0.98 -11.33 14.52
CA PHE A 86 -0.86 -12.78 14.73
C PHE A 86 0.52 -13.33 14.41
N THR A 87 1.14 -12.85 13.34
CA THR A 87 2.46 -13.32 12.92
C THR A 87 3.60 -12.68 13.70
N GLY A 88 3.33 -11.55 14.36
CA GLY A 88 4.36 -10.69 14.94
C GLY A 88 5.31 -10.10 13.89
N MET A 89 6.36 -9.44 14.39
CA MET A 89 7.45 -8.89 13.59
C MET A 89 8.57 -9.95 13.43
N HIS A 90 8.25 -11.00 12.68
CA HIS A 90 9.18 -12.09 12.34
C HIS A 90 10.41 -11.60 11.57
N SER A 91 11.53 -12.30 11.66
CA SER A 91 12.80 -11.91 11.03
C SER A 91 12.68 -11.73 9.51
N SER A 92 11.94 -12.60 8.81
CA SER A 92 11.73 -12.44 7.36
C SER A 92 11.02 -11.13 7.00
N LEU A 93 10.07 -10.67 7.83
CA LEU A 93 9.39 -9.39 7.63
C LEU A 93 10.35 -8.22 7.91
N ILE A 94 11.13 -8.30 8.98
CA ILE A 94 12.14 -7.27 9.30
C ILE A 94 13.15 -7.16 8.16
N ASN A 95 13.72 -8.28 7.72
CA ASN A 95 14.67 -8.31 6.60
C ASN A 95 14.05 -7.72 5.32
N PHE A 96 12.76 -7.92 5.09
CA PHE A 96 12.05 -7.27 4.00
C PHE A 96 11.99 -5.74 4.21
N LEU A 97 11.55 -5.24 5.38
CA LEU A 97 11.45 -3.81 5.69
C LEU A 97 12.81 -3.10 5.63
N GLU A 98 13.90 -3.79 5.97
CA GLU A 98 15.29 -3.30 5.94
C GLU A 98 16.00 -3.51 4.60
N SER A 99 15.38 -4.21 3.65
CA SER A 99 16.01 -4.51 2.35
C SER A 99 16.16 -3.25 1.49
N THR A 100 17.37 -2.98 1.02
CA THR A 100 17.66 -2.00 -0.04
C THR A 100 17.42 -2.55 -1.45
N ALA A 101 17.33 -3.88 -1.60
CA ALA A 101 17.15 -4.56 -2.88
C ALA A 101 15.70 -4.53 -3.39
N ILE A 102 14.74 -4.27 -2.50
CA ILE A 102 13.31 -4.23 -2.82
C ILE A 102 12.77 -2.85 -2.50
N GLN A 103 12.20 -2.20 -3.50
CA GLN A 103 11.49 -0.94 -3.36
C GLN A 103 10.06 -1.19 -2.87
N LYS A 104 9.62 -0.45 -1.85
CA LYS A 104 8.27 -0.51 -1.28
C LYS A 104 7.55 0.80 -1.60
N ALA A 105 6.70 0.77 -2.62
CA ALA A 105 5.97 1.94 -3.07
C ALA A 105 4.66 2.10 -2.31
N GLY A 106 4.43 3.27 -1.74
CA GLY A 106 3.19 3.58 -1.01
C GLY A 106 3.00 5.07 -0.81
N VAL A 107 1.95 5.45 -0.09
CA VAL A 107 1.60 6.86 0.19
C VAL A 107 1.55 7.08 1.69
N ALA A 108 2.08 8.21 2.15
CA ALA A 108 2.08 8.61 3.56
C ALA A 108 2.86 7.65 4.49
N LEU A 109 3.92 7.03 3.96
CA LEU A 109 4.67 5.94 4.60
C LEU A 109 5.39 6.34 5.89
N ARG A 110 5.66 7.64 6.07
CA ARG A 110 6.44 8.13 7.22
C ARG A 110 5.84 7.71 8.56
N ASP A 111 4.52 7.83 8.69
CA ASP A 111 3.86 7.51 9.95
C ASP A 111 3.61 6.01 10.11
N ASP A 112 3.44 5.28 9.01
CA ASP A 112 3.40 3.81 8.99
C ASP A 112 4.73 3.22 9.48
N ILE A 113 5.85 3.72 8.97
CA ILE A 113 7.20 3.28 9.39
C ILE A 113 7.37 3.47 10.89
N LYS A 114 7.05 4.65 11.43
CA LYS A 114 7.10 4.92 12.88
C LYS A 114 6.14 4.02 13.65
N ALA A 115 4.95 3.75 13.12
CA ALA A 115 3.98 2.87 13.76
C ALA A 115 4.49 1.42 13.84
N LEU A 116 5.13 0.93 12.78
CA LEU A 116 5.78 -0.38 12.76
C LEU A 116 7.00 -0.45 13.69
N GLN A 117 7.83 0.59 13.74
CA GLN A 117 9.00 0.64 14.64
C GLN A 117 8.63 0.59 16.13
N ARG A 118 7.39 0.98 16.47
CA ARG A 118 6.84 0.81 17.83
C ARG A 118 6.47 -0.64 18.17
N LEU A 119 6.31 -1.51 17.17
CA LEU A 119 6.13 -2.94 17.39
C LEU A 119 7.48 -3.63 17.61
N LYS A 120 8.48 -3.29 16.80
CA LYS A 120 9.85 -3.79 16.90
C LYS A 120 10.77 -2.86 16.14
N HIS A 121 11.94 -2.57 16.70
CA HIS A 121 12.96 -1.77 16.03
C HIS A 121 13.46 -2.47 14.76
N TYR A 122 13.64 -1.68 13.69
CA TYR A 122 14.26 -2.05 12.42
C TYR A 122 14.73 -0.76 11.71
N GLU A 123 15.67 -0.88 10.78
CA GLU A 123 16.19 0.22 9.97
C GLU A 123 15.50 0.32 8.60
N PRO A 124 14.54 1.25 8.40
CA PRO A 124 13.71 1.29 7.20
C PRO A 124 14.54 1.61 5.96
N ASN A 125 14.40 0.79 4.92
CA ASN A 125 15.10 0.97 3.65
C ASN A 125 14.19 0.65 2.46
N GLY A 126 14.50 1.24 1.30
CA GLY A 126 13.79 0.96 0.04
C GLY A 126 12.36 1.50 -0.04
N PHE A 127 11.88 2.29 0.93
CA PHE A 127 10.56 2.90 0.84
C PHE A 127 10.54 4.04 -0.17
N ILE A 128 9.53 4.06 -1.04
CA ILE A 128 9.32 5.05 -2.08
C ILE A 128 7.99 5.76 -1.81
N GLU A 129 8.07 7.05 -1.49
CA GLU A 129 6.91 7.91 -1.26
C GLU A 129 6.33 8.38 -2.61
N LEU A 130 5.14 7.88 -2.96
CA LEU A 130 4.50 8.16 -4.24
C LEU A 130 4.03 9.60 -4.37
N ALA A 131 3.72 10.28 -3.26
CA ALA A 131 3.40 11.71 -3.27
C ALA A 131 4.60 12.55 -3.76
N ASP A 132 5.83 12.15 -3.40
CA ASP A 132 7.04 12.83 -3.86
C ASP A 132 7.28 12.60 -5.36
N MET A 133 7.11 11.36 -5.84
CA MET A 133 7.19 11.05 -7.28
C MET A 133 6.12 11.79 -8.09
N SER A 134 4.89 11.86 -7.57
CA SER A 134 3.77 12.60 -8.14
C SER A 134 4.12 14.08 -8.33
N LYS A 135 4.67 14.71 -7.29
CA LYS A 135 5.15 16.10 -7.34
C LYS A 135 6.28 16.29 -8.34
N GLN A 136 7.23 15.36 -8.41
CA GLN A 136 8.33 15.40 -9.40
C GLN A 136 7.80 15.31 -10.83
N ALA A 137 6.74 14.54 -11.06
CA ALA A 137 6.05 14.45 -12.34
C ALA A 137 5.18 15.69 -12.67
N GLY A 138 5.17 16.70 -11.78
CA GLY A 138 4.41 17.95 -11.96
C GLY A 138 2.95 17.87 -11.50
N LEU A 139 2.53 16.78 -10.85
CA LEU A 139 1.17 16.62 -10.36
C LEU A 139 0.98 17.29 -9.00
N GLN A 140 -0.26 17.68 -8.69
CA GLN A 140 -0.68 18.26 -7.43
C GLN A 140 -1.62 17.30 -6.69
N VAL A 141 -1.16 16.05 -6.53
CA VAL A 141 -1.96 14.97 -5.95
C VAL A 141 -1.11 14.14 -5.00
N GLU A 142 -1.59 14.00 -3.76
CA GLU A 142 -0.89 13.28 -2.69
C GLU A 142 -1.65 12.03 -2.21
N SER A 143 -2.95 11.92 -2.48
CA SER A 143 -3.75 10.79 -2.01
C SER A 143 -3.80 9.64 -3.02
N VAL A 144 -3.72 8.39 -2.55
CA VAL A 144 -3.92 7.18 -3.36
C VAL A 144 -5.18 7.28 -4.22
N LYS A 145 -6.35 7.60 -3.63
CA LYS A 145 -7.63 7.67 -4.36
C LYS A 145 -7.56 8.58 -5.60
N LYS A 146 -7.00 9.78 -5.44
CA LYS A 146 -6.86 10.73 -6.55
C LYS A 146 -5.79 10.30 -7.55
N LEU A 147 -4.67 9.75 -7.10
CA LEU A 147 -3.62 9.24 -7.98
C LEU A 147 -4.13 8.07 -8.82
N THR A 148 -4.86 7.14 -8.21
CA THR A 148 -5.54 6.04 -8.91
C THR A 148 -6.49 6.58 -9.97
N ALA A 149 -7.36 7.52 -9.62
CA ALA A 149 -8.29 8.12 -10.57
C ALA A 149 -7.58 8.81 -11.73
N LEU A 150 -6.57 9.63 -11.43
CA LEU A 150 -5.86 10.44 -12.41
C LEU A 150 -4.95 9.61 -13.34
N LEU A 151 -4.25 8.61 -12.80
CA LEU A 151 -3.22 7.85 -13.52
C LEU A 151 -3.70 6.50 -14.05
N LEU A 152 -4.69 5.90 -13.40
CA LEU A 152 -5.22 4.57 -13.74
C LEU A 152 -6.63 4.61 -14.33
N GLY A 153 -7.34 5.75 -14.22
CA GLY A 153 -8.62 5.96 -14.90
C GLY A 153 -9.81 5.24 -14.26
N PHE A 154 -9.71 4.82 -13.00
CA PHE A 154 -10.80 4.24 -12.23
C PHE A 154 -10.81 4.78 -10.79
N ARG A 155 -11.96 4.71 -10.12
CA ARG A 155 -12.06 5.03 -8.69
C ARG A 155 -12.00 3.75 -7.85
N ILE A 156 -11.50 3.87 -6.63
CA ILE A 156 -11.45 2.78 -5.65
C ILE A 156 -12.40 3.05 -4.48
N SER A 157 -12.90 1.99 -3.85
CA SER A 157 -13.72 2.09 -2.64
C SER A 157 -12.87 2.49 -1.44
N LYS A 158 -13.40 3.35 -0.55
CA LYS A 158 -12.81 3.65 0.76
C LYS A 158 -13.65 3.12 1.94
N SER A 159 -14.61 2.24 1.67
CA SER A 159 -15.60 1.80 2.66
C SER A 159 -15.06 1.01 3.85
N ALA A 160 -13.84 0.45 3.74
CA ALA A 160 -13.23 -0.34 4.81
C ALA A 160 -12.00 0.33 5.45
N GLN A 161 -11.68 1.58 5.08
CA GLN A 161 -10.54 2.31 5.64
C GLN A 161 -10.61 2.41 7.18
N THR A 162 -11.80 2.72 7.71
CA THR A 162 -12.05 2.83 9.16
C THR A 162 -12.67 1.55 9.72
N SER A 163 -12.05 0.39 9.47
CA SER A 163 -12.56 -0.91 9.91
C SER A 163 -11.85 -1.45 11.16
N ASN A 164 -12.41 -2.50 11.76
CA ASN A 164 -11.74 -3.24 12.83
C ASN A 164 -10.68 -4.19 12.24
N TRP A 165 -9.49 -3.67 11.98
CA TRP A 165 -8.35 -4.44 11.46
C TRP A 165 -7.75 -5.43 12.45
N GLU A 166 -8.16 -5.36 13.72
CA GLU A 166 -7.82 -6.36 14.75
C GLU A 166 -8.77 -7.57 14.76
N ALA A 167 -9.83 -7.58 13.94
CA ALA A 167 -10.82 -8.66 13.92
C ALA A 167 -10.17 -10.04 13.77
N GLU A 168 -10.71 -11.07 14.42
CA GLU A 168 -10.15 -12.43 14.34
C GLU A 168 -10.14 -12.94 12.90
N VAL A 169 -11.19 -12.65 12.14
CA VAL A 169 -11.29 -12.96 10.71
C VAL A 169 -11.61 -11.67 9.95
N LEU A 170 -10.89 -11.42 8.86
CA LEU A 170 -11.19 -10.30 7.96
C LEU A 170 -12.33 -10.71 7.02
N ASN A 171 -13.31 -9.82 6.84
CA ASN A 171 -14.37 -10.05 5.85
C ASN A 171 -13.90 -9.70 4.43
N GLU A 172 -14.70 -10.10 3.43
CA GLU A 172 -14.39 -9.87 2.01
C GLU A 172 -14.16 -8.40 1.67
N LYS A 173 -14.93 -7.47 2.27
CA LYS A 173 -14.76 -6.03 2.03
C LYS A 173 -13.42 -5.53 2.55
N GLN A 174 -12.98 -5.99 3.72
CA GLN A 174 -11.66 -5.67 4.28
C GLN A 174 -10.54 -6.24 3.41
N ILE A 175 -10.66 -7.50 2.99
CA ILE A 175 -9.67 -8.17 2.13
C ILE A 175 -9.54 -7.46 0.79
N SER A 176 -10.66 -7.22 0.10
CA SER A 176 -10.67 -6.54 -1.21
C SER A 176 -10.12 -5.12 -1.11
N TYR A 177 -10.52 -4.36 -0.09
CA TYR A 177 -10.02 -3.00 0.14
C TYR A 177 -8.49 -2.99 0.37
N ALA A 178 -8.01 -3.78 1.32
CA ALA A 178 -6.59 -3.82 1.68
C ALA A 178 -5.72 -4.30 0.51
N ALA A 179 -6.21 -5.30 -0.24
CA ALA A 179 -5.51 -5.77 -1.42
C ALA A 179 -5.43 -4.69 -2.51
N THR A 180 -6.54 -3.98 -2.73
CA THR A 180 -6.62 -2.91 -3.72
C THR A 180 -5.68 -1.76 -3.39
N ASP A 181 -5.63 -1.30 -2.13
CA ASP A 181 -4.82 -0.15 -1.74
C ASP A 181 -3.32 -0.39 -1.97
N ALA A 182 -2.78 -1.56 -1.62
CA ALA A 182 -1.39 -1.87 -1.95
C ALA A 182 -1.16 -2.10 -3.44
N TRP A 183 -2.08 -2.75 -4.15
CA TRP A 183 -1.94 -2.98 -5.59
C TRP A 183 -1.91 -1.67 -6.38
N VAL A 184 -2.81 -0.73 -6.10
CA VAL A 184 -2.80 0.55 -6.81
C VAL A 184 -1.54 1.36 -6.53
N CYS A 185 -0.91 1.22 -5.36
CA CYS A 185 0.40 1.83 -5.10
C CYS A 185 1.49 1.30 -6.05
N LEU A 186 1.49 -0.01 -6.35
CA LEU A 186 2.40 -0.60 -7.34
C LEU A 186 2.13 -0.07 -8.75
N GLU A 187 0.86 -0.02 -9.17
CA GLU A 187 0.47 0.49 -10.48
C GLU A 187 0.79 1.98 -10.65
N ILE A 188 0.54 2.79 -9.61
CA ILE A 188 0.88 4.22 -9.56
C ILE A 188 2.39 4.40 -9.70
N TYR A 189 3.20 3.61 -8.98
CA TYR A 189 4.66 3.64 -9.13
C TYR A 189 5.08 3.48 -10.59
N HIS A 190 4.55 2.46 -11.28
CA HIS A 190 4.89 2.20 -12.68
C HIS A 190 4.45 3.34 -13.61
N LYS A 191 3.27 3.92 -13.39
CA LYS A 191 2.82 5.10 -14.16
C LYS A 191 3.73 6.31 -13.93
N LEU A 192 4.05 6.62 -12.69
CA LEU A 192 4.91 7.76 -12.35
C LEU A 192 6.34 7.55 -12.86
N GLN A 193 6.89 6.34 -12.75
CA GLN A 193 8.20 6.02 -13.31
C GLN A 193 8.22 6.23 -14.83
N GLY A 194 7.16 5.85 -15.54
CA GLY A 194 7.03 6.11 -16.98
C GLY A 194 6.94 7.60 -17.35
N LEU A 195 6.46 8.46 -16.44
CA LEU A 195 6.39 9.91 -16.64
C LEU A 195 7.71 10.64 -16.32
N LEU A 196 8.55 10.05 -15.47
CA LEU A 196 9.82 10.62 -15.02
C LEU A 196 11.02 10.22 -15.89
N ASN A 197 10.86 9.23 -16.77
CA ASN A 197 11.86 8.76 -17.73
C ASN A 197 11.74 9.49 -19.08
#